data_AF-A0A370TSX1-F1
#
_entry.id   AF-A0A370TSX1-F1
#
_cell.length_a   1.000
_cell.length_b   1.000
_cell.length_c   1.000
_cell.angle_alpha   90.00
_cell.angle_beta   90.00
_cell.angle_gamma   90.00
#
_symmetry.space_group_name_H-M   'P 1'
#
loop_
_entity.id
_entity.type
_entity.pdbx_description
1 polymer ?
#
loop_
_entity_poly.entity_id
_entity_poly.type
_entity_poly.pdbx_seq_one_letter_code
_entity_poly.pdbx_strand_id
1 'polypeptide(L)'
;MSLLAALFARAMAEIPNKGGYKVLWSDDFNGPAGRQADRSIWNYELASDLNGGIQEYIDEAQEASLTGDGSLIISPQKHQSGNWYSARLGSWPTFTPEDGHKMTVEAEIKLGQNTQDKQQGIWPAFWAIGTAFYKGTPWPACGEWDIMENRNGDSGILGTVHYGVNEHQSKSSDWQNNIDRTKFHKYAIDVDRTPASWKDETLTWNLDGRPYFTVKGSDVNNEGYWDSIAHQPFYMILNVAVGGGFTQTDGSKQYPNADTRPGRESGMEVNYVAVYTQ
;
A
#
# COMPACT_ATOMS: atom_id res chain seq x y z
N MET A 1 38.53 8.13 -30.67
CA MET A 1 37.48 8.72 -29.82
C MET A 1 36.89 7.59 -28.99
N SER A 2 37.24 7.50 -27.71
CA SER A 2 36.66 6.51 -26.79
C SER A 2 35.53 7.22 -26.04
N LEU A 3 34.29 6.78 -26.25
CA LEU A 3 33.14 7.25 -25.49
C LEU A 3 33.24 6.66 -24.08
N LEU A 4 33.52 7.48 -23.07
CA LEU A 4 33.29 7.10 -21.69
C LEU A 4 31.77 7.08 -21.46
N ALA A 5 31.19 5.89 -21.33
CA ALA A 5 29.85 5.74 -20.78
C ALA A 5 29.95 6.03 -19.28
N ALA A 6 29.46 7.19 -18.85
CA ALA A 6 29.25 7.46 -17.43
C ALA A 6 28.08 6.58 -16.97
N LEU A 7 28.39 5.48 -16.26
CA LEU A 7 27.41 4.80 -15.44
C LEU A 7 27.01 5.75 -14.31
N PHE A 8 25.87 6.42 -14.46
CA PHE A 8 25.20 7.03 -13.32
C PHE A 8 24.67 5.89 -12.45
N ALA A 9 25.43 5.50 -11.43
CA ALA A 9 24.89 4.70 -10.34
C ALA A 9 23.81 5.56 -9.66
N ARG A 10 22.56 5.12 -9.77
CA ARG A 10 21.48 5.68 -8.95
C ARG A 10 21.86 5.39 -7.50
N ALA A 11 21.87 6.41 -6.65
CA ALA A 11 22.07 6.18 -5.22
C ALA A 11 20.96 5.24 -4.74
N MET A 12 21.33 4.16 -4.04
CA MET A 12 20.36 3.26 -3.40
C MET A 12 19.44 4.09 -2.51
N ALA A 13 18.15 3.74 -2.46
CA ALA A 13 17.20 4.42 -1.58
C ALA A 13 17.68 4.25 -0.12
N GLU A 14 18.14 5.33 0.49
CA GLU A 14 18.44 5.35 1.92
C GLU A 14 17.13 5.55 2.68
N ILE A 15 16.87 4.73 3.69
CA ILE A 15 15.70 4.86 4.56
C ILE A 15 15.73 6.26 5.20
N PRO A 16 14.75 7.14 4.91
CA PRO A 16 14.85 8.53 5.31
C PRO A 16 14.85 8.68 6.83
N ASN A 17 15.81 9.45 7.36
CA ASN A 17 15.75 9.86 8.74
C ASN A 17 14.55 10.79 8.97
N LYS A 18 13.69 10.44 9.94
CA LYS A 18 12.64 11.32 10.46
C LYS A 18 13.12 11.94 11.78
N GLY A 19 13.26 13.26 11.80
CA GLY A 19 13.72 14.00 12.98
C GLY A 19 12.88 13.66 14.22
N GLY A 20 13.54 13.22 15.28
CA GLY A 20 12.88 12.83 16.53
C GLY A 20 12.27 11.42 16.52
N TYR A 21 12.38 10.66 15.42
CA TYR A 21 11.97 9.27 15.32
C TYR A 21 13.19 8.35 15.16
N LYS A 22 13.03 7.09 15.56
CA LYS A 22 13.95 5.99 15.27
C LYS A 22 13.31 5.06 14.25
N VAL A 23 14.11 4.50 13.35
CA VAL A 23 13.67 3.39 12.48
C VAL A 23 13.51 2.14 13.35
N LEU A 24 12.29 1.63 13.47
CA LEU A 24 12.02 0.34 14.11
C LEU A 24 12.33 -0.82 13.16
N TRP A 25 11.95 -0.64 11.89
CA TRP A 25 12.12 -1.64 10.85
C TRP A 25 12.05 -0.99 9.47
N SER A 26 12.71 -1.60 8.48
CA SER A 26 12.61 -1.17 7.09
C SER A 26 13.03 -2.27 6.12
N ASP A 27 12.57 -2.16 4.88
CA ASP A 27 13.10 -2.86 3.71
C ASP A 27 13.32 -1.83 2.59
N ASP A 28 14.52 -1.83 2.01
CA ASP A 28 14.95 -0.95 0.92
C ASP A 28 14.96 -1.67 -0.45
N PHE A 29 14.52 -2.94 -0.48
CA PHE A 29 14.41 -3.77 -1.67
C PHE A 29 15.72 -3.89 -2.47
N ASN A 30 16.87 -3.84 -1.79
CA ASN A 30 18.16 -4.08 -2.42
C ASN A 30 18.35 -5.56 -2.78
N GLY A 31 18.67 -5.82 -4.04
CA GLY A 31 19.00 -7.16 -4.51
C GLY A 31 19.14 -7.23 -6.03
N PRO A 32 19.54 -8.37 -6.60
CA PRO A 32 19.74 -8.50 -8.03
C PRO A 32 18.44 -8.33 -8.82
N ALA A 33 18.52 -7.67 -9.98
CA ALA A 33 17.38 -7.47 -10.88
C ALA A 33 16.66 -8.78 -11.24
N GLY A 34 15.32 -8.76 -11.25
CA GLY A 34 14.48 -9.90 -11.61
C GLY A 34 14.37 -10.97 -10.52
N ARG A 35 14.98 -10.78 -9.35
CA ARG A 35 14.74 -11.64 -8.18
C ARG A 35 13.52 -11.17 -7.42
N GLN A 36 12.88 -12.05 -6.67
CA GLN A 36 11.78 -11.70 -5.78
C GLN A 36 12.29 -11.02 -4.51
N ALA A 37 11.39 -10.34 -3.79
CA ALA A 37 11.70 -9.76 -2.49
C ALA A 37 12.10 -10.83 -1.46
N ASP A 38 12.81 -10.43 -0.41
CA ASP A 38 13.29 -11.35 0.64
C ASP A 38 12.12 -12.07 1.30
N ARG A 39 12.11 -13.41 1.21
CA ARG A 39 11.04 -14.27 1.75
C ARG A 39 11.03 -14.35 3.27
N SER A 40 12.13 -13.98 3.93
CA SER A 40 12.14 -13.81 5.38
C SER A 40 11.37 -12.57 5.83
N ILE A 41 11.06 -11.67 4.90
CA ILE A 41 10.33 -10.42 5.13
C ILE A 41 8.94 -10.47 4.50
N TRP A 42 8.81 -10.96 3.27
CA TRP A 42 7.58 -10.90 2.49
C TRP A 42 7.02 -12.28 2.14
N ASN A 43 5.75 -12.48 2.51
CA ASN A 43 4.92 -13.58 2.06
C ASN A 43 4.19 -13.20 0.77
N TYR A 44 4.24 -14.06 -0.24
CA TYR A 44 3.46 -13.88 -1.47
C TYR A 44 2.10 -14.55 -1.27
N GLU A 45 1.05 -13.73 -1.15
CA GLU A 45 -0.30 -14.20 -0.84
C GLU A 45 -1.01 -14.66 -2.11
N LEU A 46 -1.10 -15.99 -2.28
CA LEU A 46 -1.84 -16.60 -3.38
C LEU A 46 -3.34 -16.48 -3.15
N ALA A 47 -4.05 -15.84 -4.07
CA ALA A 47 -5.50 -15.67 -3.98
C ALA A 47 -6.15 -15.33 -5.33
N SER A 48 -7.40 -15.73 -5.51
CA SER A 48 -8.27 -15.30 -6.61
C SER A 48 -9.56 -14.69 -6.06
N ASP A 49 -10.32 -14.03 -6.92
CA ASP A 49 -11.71 -13.60 -6.65
C ASP A 49 -11.88 -12.65 -5.44
N LEU A 50 -10.83 -11.90 -5.09
CA LEU A 50 -10.87 -10.91 -4.01
C LEU A 50 -11.53 -9.61 -4.48
N ASN A 51 -12.56 -9.15 -3.75
CA ASN A 51 -13.24 -7.87 -3.96
C ASN A 51 -13.76 -7.63 -5.41
N GLY A 52 -14.08 -8.72 -6.12
CA GLY A 52 -14.48 -8.69 -7.53
C GLY A 52 -13.34 -8.40 -8.51
N GLY A 53 -12.09 -8.46 -8.04
CA GLY A 53 -10.91 -8.44 -8.90
C GLY A 53 -10.86 -9.69 -9.78
N ILE A 54 -10.35 -9.54 -10.99
CA ILE A 54 -10.25 -10.61 -11.99
C ILE A 54 -8.83 -11.17 -12.13
N GLN A 55 -7.89 -10.63 -11.37
CA GLN A 55 -6.54 -11.16 -11.30
C GLN A 55 -6.46 -12.38 -10.39
N GLU A 56 -5.59 -13.32 -10.75
CA GLU A 56 -5.04 -14.30 -9.81
C GLU A 56 -3.72 -13.74 -9.26
N TYR A 57 -3.60 -13.67 -7.93
CA TYR A 57 -2.34 -13.35 -7.28
C TYR A 57 -1.45 -14.58 -7.25
N ILE A 58 -0.30 -14.48 -7.89
CA ILE A 58 0.64 -15.59 -8.05
C ILE A 58 2.03 -15.22 -7.54
N ASP A 59 2.81 -16.27 -7.28
CA ASP A 59 4.15 -16.17 -6.73
C ASP A 59 5.21 -16.34 -7.83
N GLU A 60 5.28 -15.35 -8.71
CA GLU A 60 6.18 -15.35 -9.86
C GLU A 60 6.94 -14.02 -9.97
N ALA A 61 8.19 -14.08 -10.44
CA ALA A 61 9.05 -12.90 -10.53
C ALA A 61 8.57 -11.88 -11.59
N GLN A 62 7.75 -12.33 -12.54
CA GLN A 62 7.19 -11.45 -13.58
C GLN A 62 6.13 -10.50 -13.01
N GLU A 63 5.42 -10.92 -11.98
CA GLU A 63 4.39 -10.15 -11.28
C GLU A 63 4.97 -9.33 -10.14
N ALA A 64 6.04 -9.80 -9.48
CA ALA A 64 6.81 -8.97 -8.56
C ALA A 64 8.29 -9.33 -8.46
N SER A 65 9.16 -8.34 -8.75
CA SER A 65 10.61 -8.51 -8.70
C SER A 65 11.35 -7.21 -8.34
N LEU A 66 12.57 -7.38 -7.87
CA LEU A 66 13.52 -6.31 -7.60
C LEU A 66 14.07 -5.76 -8.92
N THR A 67 14.30 -4.46 -8.96
CA THR A 67 14.80 -3.76 -10.16
C THR A 67 16.31 -3.90 -10.35
N GLY A 68 17.06 -4.25 -9.30
CA GLY A 68 18.52 -4.23 -9.30
C GLY A 68 19.15 -2.90 -8.87
N ASP A 69 18.36 -1.83 -8.78
CA ASP A 69 18.80 -0.48 -8.40
C ASP A 69 18.13 0.05 -7.11
N GLY A 70 17.55 -0.84 -6.30
CA GLY A 70 16.98 -0.52 -4.98
C GLY A 70 15.50 -0.15 -5.02
N SER A 71 14.67 -1.01 -5.63
CA SER A 71 13.22 -0.95 -5.52
C SER A 71 12.58 -2.30 -5.88
N LEU A 72 11.35 -2.51 -5.42
CA LEU A 72 10.46 -3.60 -5.82
C LEU A 72 9.49 -3.07 -6.89
N ILE A 73 9.26 -3.82 -7.96
CA ILE A 73 8.14 -3.58 -8.88
C ILE A 73 7.08 -4.68 -8.73
N ILE A 74 5.81 -4.28 -8.58
CA ILE A 74 4.64 -5.15 -8.73
C ILE A 74 3.97 -4.79 -10.07
N SER A 75 3.89 -5.76 -10.99
CA SER A 75 3.42 -5.56 -12.36
C SER A 75 2.26 -6.51 -12.69
N PRO A 76 1.03 -6.00 -12.88
CA PRO A 76 -0.07 -6.86 -13.30
C PRO A 76 0.15 -7.35 -14.74
N GLN A 77 0.11 -8.65 -14.97
CA GLN A 77 0.33 -9.27 -16.27
C GLN A 77 -0.98 -9.73 -16.90
N LYS A 78 -1.03 -9.77 -18.22
CA LYS A 78 -2.15 -10.35 -18.97
C LYS A 78 -1.60 -11.45 -19.88
N HIS A 79 -2.00 -12.68 -19.61
CA HIS A 79 -1.56 -13.84 -20.39
C HIS A 79 -2.31 -13.92 -21.72
N GLN A 80 -1.80 -14.72 -22.67
CA GLN A 80 -2.39 -14.87 -23.99
C GLN A 80 -3.82 -15.45 -23.96
N SER A 81 -4.14 -16.22 -22.91
CA SER A 81 -5.50 -16.73 -22.64
C SER A 81 -6.50 -15.63 -22.27
N GLY A 82 -6.04 -14.42 -21.98
CA GLY A 82 -6.85 -13.29 -21.53
C GLY A 82 -6.91 -13.12 -20.01
N ASN A 83 -6.41 -14.10 -19.25
CA ASN A 83 -6.35 -14.06 -17.78
C ASN A 83 -5.38 -12.98 -17.28
N TRP A 84 -5.75 -12.36 -16.16
CA TRP A 84 -4.91 -11.41 -15.45
C TRP A 84 -4.21 -12.07 -14.28
N TYR A 85 -2.96 -11.69 -14.07
CA TYR A 85 -2.12 -12.12 -12.97
C TYR A 85 -1.49 -10.90 -12.31
N SER A 86 -1.20 -10.98 -11.02
CA SER A 86 -0.50 -9.93 -10.30
C SER A 86 0.15 -10.51 -9.04
N ALA A 87 0.73 -9.67 -8.20
CA ALA A 87 1.26 -10.07 -6.91
C ALA A 87 0.63 -9.27 -5.76
N ARG A 88 0.58 -9.93 -4.60
CA ARG A 88 0.16 -9.38 -3.32
C ARG A 88 1.17 -9.87 -2.28
N LEU A 89 1.89 -8.94 -1.67
CA LEU A 89 2.95 -9.23 -0.72
C LEU A 89 2.51 -8.74 0.66
N GLY A 90 2.41 -9.65 1.63
CA GLY A 90 2.19 -9.35 3.04
C GLY A 90 3.48 -9.46 3.84
N SER A 91 3.75 -8.53 4.75
CA SER A 91 4.94 -8.57 5.58
C SER A 91 4.84 -9.62 6.69
N TRP A 92 5.93 -10.35 6.98
CA TRP A 92 6.06 -11.18 8.18
C TRP A 92 6.23 -10.34 9.45
N PRO A 93 7.04 -9.26 9.46
CA PRO A 93 7.07 -8.36 10.59
C PRO A 93 5.71 -7.69 10.82
N THR A 94 5.35 -7.57 12.09
CA THR A 94 4.12 -6.93 12.55
C THR A 94 4.47 -5.84 13.55
N PHE A 95 3.72 -4.75 13.57
CA PHE A 95 3.99 -3.60 14.43
C PHE A 95 2.75 -3.23 15.23
N THR A 96 2.93 -3.11 16.53
CA THR A 96 1.90 -2.61 17.45
C THR A 96 2.21 -1.14 17.74
N PRO A 97 1.28 -0.21 17.54
CA PRO A 97 1.43 1.14 18.04
C PRO A 97 1.52 1.09 19.58
N GLU A 98 2.65 1.49 20.16
CA GLU A 98 2.86 1.44 21.61
C GLU A 98 2.13 2.57 22.33
N ASP A 99 1.59 2.27 23.51
CA ASP A 99 0.99 3.27 24.39
C ASP A 99 2.02 4.36 24.76
N GLY A 100 1.60 5.62 24.76
CA GLY A 100 2.47 6.76 25.07
C GLY A 100 3.47 7.14 23.97
N HIS A 101 3.45 6.50 22.81
CA HIS A 101 4.40 6.74 21.70
C HIS A 101 3.69 7.17 20.42
N LYS A 102 4.49 7.60 19.44
CA LYS A 102 4.03 7.77 18.06
C LYS A 102 4.66 6.72 17.16
N MET A 103 3.89 6.17 16.24
CA MET A 103 4.38 5.24 15.23
C MET A 103 4.05 5.77 13.83
N THR A 104 4.98 5.66 12.89
CA THR A 104 4.71 5.98 11.47
C THR A 104 4.97 4.74 10.63
N VAL A 105 4.04 4.36 9.78
CA VAL A 105 4.23 3.37 8.72
C VAL A 105 4.26 4.11 7.38
N GLU A 106 5.34 4.00 6.63
CA GLU A 106 5.56 4.75 5.39
C GLU A 106 6.12 3.87 4.27
N ALA A 107 5.71 4.16 3.04
CA ALA A 107 6.37 3.68 1.83
C ALA A 107 6.59 4.83 0.84
N GLU A 108 7.68 4.76 0.08
CA GLU A 108 7.90 5.65 -1.06
C GLU A 108 7.58 4.91 -2.37
N ILE A 109 6.54 5.37 -3.06
CA ILE A 109 5.90 4.63 -4.14
C ILE A 109 5.77 5.51 -5.39
N LYS A 110 5.95 4.89 -6.56
CA LYS A 110 5.66 5.44 -7.89
C LYS A 110 4.72 4.50 -8.63
N LEU A 111 3.70 5.04 -9.29
CA LEU A 111 2.78 4.26 -10.11
C LEU A 111 3.20 4.27 -11.60
N GLY A 112 2.77 3.27 -12.35
CA GLY A 112 3.16 3.09 -13.76
C GLY A 112 2.78 4.26 -14.68
N GLN A 113 3.48 4.49 -15.79
CA GLN A 113 3.36 5.72 -16.58
C GLN A 113 2.30 5.68 -17.69
N ASN A 114 1.58 4.57 -17.84
CA ASN A 114 0.49 4.50 -18.82
C ASN A 114 -0.54 5.63 -18.55
N THR A 115 -1.18 6.09 -19.61
CA THR A 115 -2.25 7.09 -19.49
C THR A 115 -3.47 6.47 -18.83
N GLN A 116 -4.33 7.31 -18.25
CA GLN A 116 -5.54 6.87 -17.53
C GLN A 116 -6.43 5.94 -18.37
N ASP A 117 -6.58 6.20 -19.68
CA ASP A 117 -7.37 5.36 -20.60
C ASP A 117 -6.77 3.95 -20.79
N LYS A 118 -5.48 3.78 -20.51
CA LYS A 118 -4.74 2.51 -20.57
C LYS A 118 -4.62 1.80 -19.22
N GLN A 119 -5.17 2.38 -18.15
CA GLN A 119 -5.10 1.83 -16.79
C GLN A 119 -6.47 1.63 -16.14
N GLN A 120 -7.55 1.69 -16.92
CA GLN A 120 -8.89 1.39 -16.39
C GLN A 120 -8.91 -0.03 -15.77
N GLY A 121 -9.39 -0.14 -14.53
CA GLY A 121 -9.38 -1.37 -13.74
C GLY A 121 -8.10 -1.62 -12.95
N ILE A 122 -7.02 -0.88 -13.15
CA ILE A 122 -5.80 -1.06 -12.35
C ILE A 122 -6.00 -0.40 -10.97
N TRP A 123 -5.70 -1.13 -9.90
CA TRP A 123 -5.89 -0.70 -8.51
C TRP A 123 -4.66 -1.06 -7.66
N PRO A 124 -3.63 -0.19 -7.62
CA PRO A 124 -2.49 -0.36 -6.73
C PRO A 124 -2.86 0.09 -5.31
N ALA A 125 -2.35 -0.62 -4.32
CA ALA A 125 -2.59 -0.33 -2.91
C ALA A 125 -1.35 -0.59 -2.04
N PHE A 126 -1.15 0.31 -1.07
CA PHE A 126 -0.30 0.12 0.10
C PHE A 126 -1.16 0.32 1.35
N TRP A 127 -1.22 -0.72 2.17
CA TRP A 127 -2.18 -0.79 3.27
C TRP A 127 -1.67 -1.71 4.36
N ALA A 128 -2.41 -1.81 5.46
CA ALA A 128 -2.10 -2.70 6.57
C ALA A 128 -3.39 -3.26 7.15
N ILE A 129 -3.34 -4.49 7.66
CA ILE A 129 -4.48 -5.14 8.31
C ILE A 129 -4.05 -5.76 9.64
N GLY A 130 -4.95 -5.74 10.61
CA GLY A 130 -4.64 -6.26 11.94
C GLY A 130 -4.40 -7.76 11.91
N THR A 131 -3.35 -8.21 12.60
CA THR A 131 -2.93 -9.63 12.63
C THR A 131 -3.98 -10.58 13.19
N ALA A 132 -5.00 -10.04 13.87
CA ALA A 132 -6.17 -10.78 14.31
C ALA A 132 -6.91 -11.46 13.15
N PHE A 133 -6.82 -10.91 11.93
CA PHE A 133 -7.37 -11.50 10.71
C PHE A 133 -6.94 -12.96 10.52
N TYR A 134 -5.64 -13.23 10.59
CA TYR A 134 -5.11 -14.59 10.47
C TYR A 134 -5.27 -15.46 11.72
N LYS A 135 -5.76 -14.87 12.81
CA LYS A 135 -6.14 -15.58 14.04
C LYS A 135 -7.64 -15.89 14.09
N GLY A 136 -8.37 -15.59 13.01
CA GLY A 136 -9.78 -15.92 12.85
C GLY A 136 -10.75 -14.77 13.16
N THR A 137 -10.28 -13.56 13.45
CA THR A 137 -11.14 -12.38 13.56
C THR A 137 -11.52 -11.91 12.15
N PRO A 138 -12.80 -11.93 11.75
CA PRO A 138 -13.18 -11.58 10.38
C PRO A 138 -12.96 -10.09 10.10
N TRP A 139 -12.78 -9.74 8.83
CA TRP A 139 -12.87 -8.34 8.40
C TRP A 139 -14.32 -7.83 8.54
N PRO A 140 -14.54 -6.56 8.94
CA PRO A 140 -13.56 -5.53 9.27
C PRO A 140 -13.18 -5.49 10.77
N ALA A 141 -13.58 -6.48 11.56
CA ALA A 141 -13.35 -6.52 13.00
C ALA A 141 -11.85 -6.60 13.38
N CYS A 142 -11.02 -7.07 12.46
CA CYS A 142 -9.57 -7.11 12.61
C CYS A 142 -8.91 -5.73 12.47
N GLY A 143 -9.61 -4.72 11.95
CA GLY A 143 -9.05 -3.41 11.64
C GLY A 143 -8.19 -3.41 10.35
N GLU A 144 -8.27 -2.31 9.60
CA GLU A 144 -7.53 -2.13 8.34
C GLU A 144 -7.23 -0.64 8.10
N TRP A 145 -6.02 -0.35 7.64
CA TRP A 145 -5.56 0.97 7.22
C TRP A 145 -5.20 0.93 5.74
N ASP A 146 -5.99 1.56 4.90
CA ASP A 146 -5.62 1.84 3.52
C ASP A 146 -4.80 3.11 3.48
N ILE A 147 -3.47 2.98 3.40
CA ILE A 147 -2.53 4.10 3.49
C ILE A 147 -2.49 4.85 2.15
N MET A 148 -2.51 4.11 1.05
CA MET A 148 -2.64 4.64 -0.30
C MET A 148 -3.41 3.64 -1.15
N GLU A 149 -4.54 4.09 -1.71
CA GLU A 149 -5.20 3.41 -2.81
C GLU A 149 -5.33 4.36 -4.01
N ASN A 150 -5.05 3.85 -5.20
CA ASN A 150 -5.38 4.50 -6.47
C ASN A 150 -6.27 3.57 -7.29
N ARG A 151 -7.00 4.13 -8.26
CA ARG A 151 -7.74 3.33 -9.24
C ARG A 151 -7.67 3.94 -10.62
N ASN A 152 -7.82 3.10 -11.63
CA ASN A 152 -8.03 3.49 -13.02
C ASN A 152 -6.91 4.37 -13.63
N GLY A 153 -5.73 4.41 -13.02
CA GLY A 153 -4.66 5.34 -13.38
C GLY A 153 -5.03 6.81 -13.17
N ASP A 154 -5.98 7.10 -12.27
CA ASP A 154 -6.37 8.45 -11.88
C ASP A 154 -5.18 9.20 -11.24
N SER A 155 -5.22 10.53 -11.25
CA SER A 155 -4.21 11.38 -10.59
C SER A 155 -4.35 11.47 -9.08
N GLY A 156 -5.35 10.82 -8.50
CA GLY A 156 -5.61 10.90 -7.07
C GLY A 156 -5.53 9.61 -6.29
N ILE A 157 -5.51 9.76 -4.96
CA ILE A 157 -5.43 8.68 -4.00
C ILE A 157 -6.49 8.82 -2.91
N LEU A 158 -6.76 7.72 -2.23
CA LEU A 158 -7.64 7.64 -1.07
C LEU A 158 -6.88 7.06 0.12
N GLY A 159 -7.11 7.61 1.31
CA GLY A 159 -6.77 6.96 2.57
C GLY A 159 -8.04 6.58 3.32
N THR A 160 -8.11 5.36 3.85
CA THR A 160 -9.30 4.84 4.54
C THR A 160 -8.91 4.03 5.78
N VAL A 161 -9.76 4.06 6.80
CA VAL A 161 -9.72 3.08 7.89
C VAL A 161 -11.03 2.32 7.94
N HIS A 162 -10.94 0.99 8.02
CA HIS A 162 -12.08 0.08 8.14
C HIS A 162 -12.09 -0.59 9.52
N TYR A 163 -13.27 -0.68 10.12
CA TYR A 163 -13.48 -1.27 11.44
C TYR A 163 -14.92 -1.76 11.63
N GLY A 164 -15.19 -2.45 12.75
CA GLY A 164 -16.52 -2.88 13.17
C GLY A 164 -16.70 -4.40 13.24
N VAL A 165 -17.52 -4.88 14.19
CA VAL A 165 -17.64 -6.31 14.51
C VAL A 165 -18.90 -6.98 13.94
N ASN A 166 -19.92 -6.20 13.59
CA ASN A 166 -21.19 -6.71 13.04
C ASN A 166 -21.73 -5.86 11.86
N GLU A 167 -21.37 -4.58 11.83
CA GLU A 167 -21.57 -3.70 10.70
C GLU A 167 -20.23 -3.15 10.27
N HIS A 168 -20.00 -3.16 8.95
CA HIS A 168 -18.84 -2.50 8.38
C HIS A 168 -18.96 -0.99 8.55
N GLN A 169 -17.97 -0.41 9.20
CA GLN A 169 -17.79 1.03 9.32
C GLN A 169 -16.48 1.41 8.65
N SER A 170 -16.44 2.63 8.11
CA SER A 170 -15.20 3.19 7.58
C SER A 170 -15.21 4.71 7.71
N LYS A 171 -14.01 5.28 7.69
CA LYS A 171 -13.80 6.70 7.49
C LYS A 171 -12.75 6.87 6.41
N SER A 172 -13.07 7.59 5.35
CA SER A 172 -12.17 7.85 4.22
C SER A 172 -11.86 9.33 4.13
N SER A 173 -10.69 9.64 3.59
CA SER A 173 -10.36 11.00 3.14
C SER A 173 -11.26 11.42 1.99
N ASP A 174 -11.28 12.73 1.70
CA ASP A 174 -11.64 13.17 0.35
C ASP A 174 -10.62 12.62 -0.67
N TRP A 175 -11.04 12.50 -1.94
CA TRP A 175 -10.14 12.08 -3.03
C TRP A 175 -9.06 13.14 -3.26
N GLN A 176 -7.80 12.78 -2.99
CA GLN A 176 -6.67 13.71 -3.11
C GLN A 176 -6.20 13.75 -4.56
N ASN A 177 -6.54 14.82 -5.30
CA ASN A 177 -6.26 14.94 -6.75
C ASN A 177 -4.91 15.61 -7.06
N ASN A 178 -4.55 15.65 -8.35
CA ASN A 178 -3.42 16.39 -8.92
C ASN A 178 -2.04 15.91 -8.44
N ILE A 179 -1.92 14.62 -8.14
CA ILE A 179 -0.65 13.99 -7.80
C ILE A 179 0.00 13.50 -9.10
N ASP A 180 1.26 13.85 -9.30
CA ASP A 180 2.07 13.30 -10.40
C ASP A 180 2.52 11.88 -10.05
N ARG A 181 1.58 10.93 -10.13
CA ARG A 181 1.81 9.51 -9.75
C ARG A 181 2.95 8.83 -10.51
N THR A 182 3.47 9.44 -11.57
CA THR A 182 4.63 8.93 -12.32
C THR A 182 5.97 9.25 -11.65
N LYS A 183 5.93 9.99 -10.54
CA LYS A 183 7.06 10.24 -9.64
C LYS A 183 6.90 9.47 -8.33
N PHE A 184 8.00 9.36 -7.60
CA PHE A 184 7.98 8.83 -6.25
C PHE A 184 7.34 9.83 -5.29
N HIS A 185 6.42 9.33 -4.48
CA HIS A 185 5.75 10.05 -3.41
C HIS A 185 5.80 9.21 -2.14
N LYS A 186 5.87 9.87 -0.99
CA LYS A 186 5.83 9.21 0.33
C LYS A 186 4.41 9.15 0.83
N TYR A 187 3.91 7.94 1.04
CA TYR A 187 2.59 7.68 1.60
C TYR A 187 2.79 7.11 2.99
N ALA A 188 2.17 7.72 4.00
CA ALA A 188 2.35 7.30 5.38
C ALA A 188 1.05 7.40 6.19
N ILE A 189 0.98 6.58 7.23
CA ILE A 189 0.04 6.75 8.34
C ILE A 189 0.83 6.94 9.64
N ASP A 190 0.49 8.00 10.38
CA ASP A 190 0.97 8.28 11.72
C ASP A 190 -0.09 7.85 12.73
N VAL A 191 0.32 7.09 13.73
CA VAL A 191 -0.50 6.68 14.88
C VAL A 191 0.04 7.41 16.10
N ASP A 192 -0.75 8.29 16.70
CA ASP A 192 -0.39 9.03 17.91
C ASP A 192 -1.15 8.48 19.11
N ARG A 193 -0.44 7.77 19.98
CA ARG A 193 -0.94 7.21 21.25
C ARG A 193 -0.37 7.92 22.47
N THR A 194 0.20 9.11 22.29
CA THR A 194 0.70 9.93 23.40
C THR A 194 -0.40 10.49 24.32
N PRO A 195 -1.65 10.72 23.87
CA PRO A 195 -2.71 11.18 24.76
C PRO A 195 -3.10 10.16 25.83
N ALA A 196 -3.47 10.63 27.01
CA ALA A 196 -3.90 9.77 28.11
C ALA A 196 -5.30 9.13 27.90
N SER A 197 -6.07 9.62 26.93
CA SER A 197 -7.38 9.08 26.58
C SER A 197 -7.38 8.60 25.13
N TRP A 198 -7.86 7.38 24.90
CA TRP A 198 -8.07 6.81 23.56
C TRP A 198 -8.88 7.73 22.64
N LYS A 199 -9.76 8.57 23.21
CA LYS A 199 -10.58 9.53 22.44
C LYS A 199 -9.76 10.61 21.76
N ASP A 200 -8.59 10.95 22.32
CA ASP A 200 -7.71 11.99 21.82
C ASP A 200 -6.56 11.43 20.96
N GLU A 201 -6.35 10.11 20.98
CA GLU A 201 -5.43 9.42 20.07
C GLU A 201 -5.86 9.61 18.60
N THR A 202 -4.90 9.55 17.67
CA THR A 202 -5.15 9.85 16.25
C THR A 202 -4.50 8.89 15.28
N LEU A 203 -5.18 8.64 14.16
CA LEU A 203 -4.62 8.09 12.93
C LEU A 203 -4.57 9.22 11.88
N THR A 204 -3.40 9.51 11.33
CA THR A 204 -3.21 10.61 10.37
C THR A 204 -2.50 10.12 9.11
N TRP A 205 -3.16 10.29 7.95
CA TRP A 205 -2.57 9.98 6.65
C TRP A 205 -1.80 11.18 6.12
N ASN A 206 -0.63 10.89 5.56
CA ASN A 206 0.29 11.88 5.03
C ASN A 206 0.68 11.54 3.58
N LEU A 207 0.82 12.60 2.77
CA LEU A 207 1.40 12.57 1.44
C LEU A 207 2.60 13.53 1.42
N ASP A 208 3.79 13.02 1.10
CA ASP A 208 5.04 13.77 1.08
C ASP A 208 5.30 14.56 2.39
N GLY A 209 4.99 13.92 3.52
CA GLY A 209 5.13 14.50 4.86
C GLY A 209 4.10 15.58 5.20
N ARG A 210 3.02 15.70 4.43
CA ARG A 210 1.91 16.63 4.69
C ARG A 210 0.64 15.85 5.05
N PRO A 211 0.02 16.12 6.20
CA PRO A 211 -1.21 15.43 6.59
C PRO A 211 -2.37 15.89 5.69
N TYR A 212 -3.20 14.94 5.26
CA TYR A 212 -4.40 15.24 4.45
C TYR A 212 -5.68 14.62 5.01
N PHE A 213 -5.58 13.66 5.93
CA PHE A 213 -6.73 13.02 6.55
C PHE A 213 -6.38 12.60 7.98
N THR A 214 -7.29 12.80 8.93
CA THR A 214 -7.09 12.43 10.33
C THR A 214 -8.38 11.91 10.92
N VAL A 215 -8.28 10.79 11.64
CA VAL A 215 -9.35 10.21 12.44
C VAL A 215 -8.91 10.19 13.89
N LYS A 216 -9.74 10.73 14.77
CA LYS A 216 -9.56 10.63 16.22
C LYS A 216 -10.38 9.50 16.81
N GLY A 217 -9.97 8.98 17.96
CA GLY A 217 -10.79 8.03 18.72
C GLY A 217 -12.20 8.56 18.98
N SER A 218 -12.34 9.86 19.29
CA SER A 218 -13.65 10.51 19.46
C SER A 218 -14.53 10.47 18.22
N ASP A 219 -13.96 10.41 17.00
CA ASP A 219 -14.72 10.35 15.75
C ASP A 219 -15.31 8.94 15.53
N VAL A 220 -14.61 7.91 16.02
CA VAL A 220 -15.07 6.52 16.03
C VAL A 220 -16.09 6.29 17.14
N ASN A 221 -15.88 6.94 18.29
CA ASN A 221 -16.79 6.96 19.46
C ASN A 221 -17.20 5.57 19.97
N ASN A 222 -16.34 4.58 19.79
CA ASN A 222 -16.46 3.23 20.34
C ASN A 222 -15.06 2.70 20.65
N GLU A 223 -14.78 2.45 21.93
CA GLU A 223 -13.44 2.06 22.39
C GLU A 223 -13.00 0.73 21.78
N GLY A 224 -13.86 -0.30 21.77
CA GLY A 224 -13.49 -1.59 21.16
C GLY A 224 -13.23 -1.53 19.65
N TYR A 225 -13.86 -0.59 18.93
CA TYR A 225 -13.54 -0.34 17.52
C TYR A 225 -12.25 0.44 17.35
N TRP A 226 -11.96 1.36 18.27
CA TRP A 226 -10.69 2.08 18.28
C TRP A 226 -9.53 1.14 18.61
N ASP A 227 -9.71 0.25 19.59
CA ASP A 227 -8.73 -0.77 19.98
C ASP A 227 -8.31 -1.61 18.77
N SER A 228 -9.25 -2.01 17.90
CA SER A 228 -8.95 -2.82 16.72
C SER A 228 -8.12 -2.10 15.67
N ILE A 229 -8.14 -0.77 15.62
CA ILE A 229 -7.45 0.05 14.60
C ILE A 229 -6.28 0.87 15.14
N ALA A 230 -6.05 0.92 16.45
CA ALA A 230 -4.97 1.72 17.02
C ALA A 230 -4.12 0.95 18.04
N HIS A 231 -4.63 -0.14 18.64
CA HIS A 231 -3.93 -0.83 19.73
C HIS A 231 -3.51 -2.26 19.41
N GLN A 232 -3.91 -2.79 18.25
CA GLN A 232 -3.51 -4.12 17.78
C GLN A 232 -2.23 -4.08 16.91
N PRO A 233 -1.52 -5.21 16.77
CA PRO A 233 -0.46 -5.35 15.79
C PRO A 233 -1.00 -5.44 14.37
N PHE A 234 -0.34 -4.74 13.45
CA PHE A 234 -0.61 -4.71 12.01
C PHE A 234 0.55 -5.29 11.21
N TYR A 235 0.26 -5.95 10.09
CA TYR A 235 1.24 -6.24 9.04
C TYR A 235 0.87 -5.46 7.78
N MET A 236 1.87 -5.16 6.95
CA MET A 236 1.72 -4.30 5.77
C MET A 236 1.53 -5.15 4.52
N ILE A 237 0.78 -4.61 3.56
CA ILE A 237 0.48 -5.27 2.30
C ILE A 237 0.76 -4.31 1.14
N LEU A 238 1.37 -4.84 0.09
CA LEU A 238 1.58 -4.21 -1.20
C LEU A 238 0.92 -5.06 -2.28
N ASN A 239 0.07 -4.48 -3.11
CA ASN A 239 -0.50 -5.20 -4.25
C ASN A 239 -0.90 -4.27 -5.40
N VAL A 240 -1.14 -4.88 -6.57
CA VAL A 240 -1.84 -4.25 -7.69
C VAL A 240 -2.99 -5.16 -8.12
N ALA A 241 -4.22 -4.82 -7.75
CA ALA A 241 -5.41 -5.51 -8.21
C ALA A 241 -5.77 -5.09 -9.65
N VAL A 242 -6.58 -5.92 -10.31
CA VAL A 242 -7.13 -5.66 -11.64
C VAL A 242 -8.65 -5.91 -11.63
N GLY A 243 -9.43 -4.87 -11.85
CA GLY A 243 -10.90 -4.87 -11.72
C GLY A 243 -11.33 -4.56 -10.30
N GLY A 244 -12.39 -5.23 -9.83
CA GLY A 244 -12.93 -5.01 -8.48
C GLY A 244 -13.88 -3.83 -8.36
N GLY A 245 -14.74 -3.88 -7.34
CA GLY A 245 -15.80 -2.89 -7.12
C GLY A 245 -15.28 -1.46 -7.02
N PHE A 246 -14.11 -1.26 -6.41
CA PHE A 246 -13.51 0.08 -6.24
C PHE A 246 -13.18 0.78 -7.56
N THR A 247 -12.87 0.02 -8.60
CA THR A 247 -12.55 0.58 -9.93
C THR A 247 -13.80 0.96 -10.73
N GLN A 248 -14.98 0.46 -10.37
CA GLN A 248 -16.25 0.72 -11.05
C GLN A 248 -16.85 2.06 -10.67
N THR A 249 -16.25 3.15 -11.13
CA THR A 249 -16.71 4.53 -10.86
C THR A 249 -17.87 4.98 -11.74
N ASP A 250 -18.07 4.31 -12.87
CA ASP A 250 -19.14 4.55 -13.84
C ASP A 250 -19.86 3.21 -14.03
N GLY A 251 -21.00 3.03 -13.36
CA GLY A 251 -21.72 1.75 -13.29
C GLY A 251 -22.20 1.20 -14.65
N SER A 252 -21.95 1.92 -15.74
CA SER A 252 -22.19 1.46 -17.11
C SER A 252 -20.97 0.79 -17.76
N LYS A 253 -19.78 0.93 -17.17
CA LYS A 253 -18.50 0.44 -17.73
C LYS A 253 -17.93 -0.71 -16.93
N GLN A 254 -17.62 -1.79 -17.62
CA GLN A 254 -16.82 -2.87 -17.07
C GLN A 254 -15.34 -2.52 -17.17
N TYR A 255 -14.64 -2.64 -16.04
CA TYR A 255 -13.19 -2.48 -15.96
C TYR A 255 -12.54 -3.77 -15.43
N PRO A 256 -11.35 -4.14 -15.94
CA PRO A 256 -10.60 -3.49 -17.02
C PRO A 256 -11.30 -3.61 -18.38
N ASN A 257 -10.95 -2.76 -19.34
CA ASN A 257 -11.47 -2.80 -20.70
C ASN A 257 -10.40 -3.31 -21.69
N ALA A 258 -10.72 -3.37 -22.98
CA ALA A 258 -9.80 -3.88 -24.01
C ALA A 258 -8.54 -3.02 -24.20
N ASP A 259 -8.59 -1.74 -23.79
CA ASP A 259 -7.48 -0.80 -23.86
C ASP A 259 -6.54 -0.88 -22.64
N THR A 260 -6.98 -1.48 -21.54
CA THR A 260 -6.14 -1.65 -20.34
C THR A 260 -4.88 -2.45 -20.65
N ARG A 261 -3.73 -1.88 -20.34
CA ARG A 261 -2.41 -2.46 -20.62
C ARG A 261 -1.84 -3.15 -19.38
N PRO A 262 -1.23 -4.34 -19.52
CA PRO A 262 -0.47 -4.97 -18.43
C PRO A 262 0.94 -4.38 -18.33
N GLY A 263 1.72 -4.90 -17.38
CA GLY A 263 3.14 -4.68 -17.20
C GLY A 263 3.47 -3.54 -16.23
N ARG A 264 4.76 -3.25 -16.11
CA ARG A 264 5.34 -2.24 -15.21
C ARG A 264 4.69 -0.85 -15.35
N GLU A 265 4.35 -0.45 -16.57
CA GLU A 265 3.72 0.85 -16.84
C GLU A 265 2.26 0.94 -16.36
N SER A 266 1.71 -0.18 -15.88
CA SER A 266 0.45 -0.24 -15.14
C SER A 266 0.63 -0.76 -13.71
N GLY A 267 1.88 -0.85 -13.24
CA GLY A 267 2.23 -1.42 -11.95
C GLY A 267 2.47 -0.37 -10.86
N MET A 268 3.14 -0.84 -9.81
CA MET A 268 3.55 -0.07 -8.64
C MET A 268 5.01 -0.36 -8.33
N GLU A 269 5.84 0.67 -8.27
CA GLU A 269 7.26 0.59 -7.88
C GLU A 269 7.43 1.16 -6.47
N VAL A 270 8.09 0.42 -5.60
CA VAL A 270 8.26 0.73 -4.18
C VAL A 270 9.75 0.83 -3.87
N ASN A 271 10.23 2.03 -3.51
CA ASN A 271 11.64 2.24 -3.16
C ASN A 271 11.97 1.68 -1.77
N TYR A 272 11.08 1.90 -0.81
CA TYR A 272 11.22 1.34 0.54
C TYR A 272 9.87 1.22 1.23
N VAL A 273 9.83 0.38 2.26
CA VAL A 273 8.82 0.42 3.34
C VAL A 273 9.55 0.56 4.66
N ALA A 274 9.08 1.43 5.54
CA ALA A 274 9.71 1.67 6.84
C ALA A 274 8.67 1.95 7.93
N VAL A 275 9.00 1.50 9.13
CA VAL A 275 8.26 1.77 10.36
C VAL A 275 9.16 2.55 11.31
N TYR A 276 8.63 3.64 11.83
CA TYR A 276 9.31 4.55 12.73
C TYR A 276 8.59 4.63 14.06
N THR A 277 9.34 4.91 15.14
CA THR A 277 8.76 5.22 16.46
C THR A 277 9.39 6.47 17.07
N GLN A 278 8.61 7.21 17.86
CA GLN A 278 9.04 8.36 18.67
C GLN A 278 8.56 8.19 20.11
#